data_AF-A0A958QA48-F1
#
_entry.id   AF-A0A958QA48-F1
#
_cell.length_a   1.000
_cell.length_b   1.000
_cell.length_c   1.000
_cell.angle_alpha   90.00
_cell.angle_beta   90.00
_cell.angle_gamma   90.00
#
_symmetry.space_group_name_H-M   'P 1'
#
loop_
_entity.id
_entity.type
_entity.pdbx_description
1 polymer ?
#
loop_
_entity_poly.entity_id
_entity_poly.type
_entity_poly.pdbx_seq_one_letter_code
_entity_poly.pdbx_strand_id
1 'polypeptide(L)' 'MGALLVNEQFQEVASLVQFVKPTVNPQLSAFAQQLTNVTQLQLDQYGVSFKEALERFVEFAKPAQAIICMNRDSGVF' A
#
# COMPACT_ATOMS: atom_id res chain seq x y z
N MET A 1 0.23 1.80 -1.11
CA MET A 1 0.20 0.45 -0.51
C MET A 1 -1.19 -0.12 -0.70
N GLY A 2 -1.29 -1.39 -1.11
CA GLY A 2 -2.56 -2.08 -1.30
C GLY A 2 -2.50 -3.48 -0.72
N ALA A 3 -3.60 -3.96 -0.14
CA ALA A 3 -3.73 -5.32 0.39
C ALA A 3 -5.18 -5.81 0.31
N LEU A 4 -5.33 -7.14 0.18
CA LEU A 4 -6.61 -7.85 0.21
C LEU A 4 -6.56 -8.90 1.31
N LEU A 5 -7.57 -8.92 2.18
CA LEU A 5 -7.82 -10.01 3.11
C LEU A 5 -8.82 -10.95 2.46
N VAL A 6 -8.48 -12.23 2.43
CA VAL A 6 -9.31 -13.26 1.79
C VAL A 6 -9.64 -14.40 2.76
N ASN A 7 -10.76 -15.07 2.54
CA ASN A 7 -11.10 -16.30 3.27
C ASN A 7 -10.45 -17.54 2.64
N GLU A 8 -10.73 -18.72 3.19
CA GLU A 8 -10.19 -20.01 2.71
C GLU A 8 -10.59 -20.35 1.26
N GLN A 9 -11.67 -19.75 0.76
CA GLN A 9 -12.15 -19.90 -0.61
C GLN A 9 -11.60 -18.81 -1.55
N PHE A 10 -10.59 -18.05 -1.11
CA PHE A 10 -10.00 -16.92 -1.84
C PHE A 10 -10.99 -15.79 -2.19
N GLN A 11 -12.07 -15.67 -1.43
CA GLN A 11 -13.02 -14.57 -1.59
C GLN A 11 -12.58 -13.37 -0.76
N GLU A 12 -12.70 -12.17 -1.33
CA GLU A 12 -12.38 -10.92 -0.64
C GLU A 12 -13.30 -10.73 0.57
N VAL A 13 -12.67 -10.54 1.74
CA VAL A 13 -13.32 -10.19 3.01
C VAL A 13 -13.20 -8.70 3.28
N ALA A 14 -12.02 -8.13 2.98
CA ALA A 14 -11.74 -6.71 3.14
C ALA A 14 -10.59 -6.28 2.22
N SER A 15 -10.54 -4.98 1.90
CA SER A 15 -9.47 -4.34 1.15
C SER A 15 -8.91 -3.13 1.89
N LEU A 16 -7.62 -2.88 1.65
CA LEU A 16 -6.91 -1.69 2.11
C LEU A 16 -6.22 -1.04 0.92
N VAL A 17 -6.47 0.25 0.71
CA VAL A 17 -5.74 1.10 -0.24
C VAL A 17 -5.29 2.37 0.48
N GLN A 18 -3.99 2.65 0.43
CA GLN A 18 -3.39 3.80 1.11
C GLN A 18 -2.37 4.49 0.20
N PHE A 19 -2.49 5.81 0.06
CA PHE A 19 -1.45 6.65 -0.52
C PHE A 19 -0.43 7.02 0.55
N VAL A 20 0.85 6.89 0.23
CA VAL A 20 1.94 7.25 1.14
C VAL A 20 2.65 8.46 0.58
N LYS A 21 2.75 9.54 1.37
CA LYS A 21 3.42 10.75 0.96
C LYS A 21 4.95 10.59 1.07
N PRO A 22 5.70 10.68 -0.04
CA PRO A 22 7.15 10.58 0.01
C PRO A 22 7.76 11.81 0.70
N THR A 23 8.78 11.60 1.52
CA THR A 23 9.49 12.66 2.26
C THR A 23 10.73 13.16 1.52
N VAL A 24 11.40 12.30 0.75
CA VAL A 24 12.63 12.64 0.02
C VAL A 24 12.33 13.33 -1.31
N ASN A 25 11.40 12.78 -2.11
CA ASN A 25 10.94 13.35 -3.37
C ASN A 25 9.41 13.60 -3.30
N PRO A 26 8.95 14.67 -2.62
CA PRO A 26 7.52 14.89 -2.37
C PRO A 26 6.69 15.17 -3.62
N GLN A 27 7.33 15.62 -4.69
CA GLN A 27 6.71 15.92 -5.98
C GLN A 27 6.90 14.75 -6.93
N LEU A 28 5.80 14.20 -7.44
CA LEU A 28 5.84 13.09 -8.38
C LEU A 28 6.39 13.51 -9.74
N SER A 29 7.36 12.75 -10.24
CA SER A 29 7.83 12.91 -11.62
C SER A 29 6.73 12.55 -12.62
N ALA A 30 6.78 13.16 -13.81
CA ALA A 30 5.83 12.84 -14.88
C ALA A 30 5.82 11.35 -15.23
N PHE A 31 6.98 10.70 -15.22
CA PHE A 31 7.11 9.26 -15.45
C PHE A 31 6.35 8.43 -14.42
N ALA A 32 6.49 8.74 -13.13
CA ALA A 32 5.78 8.01 -12.07
C ALA A 32 4.26 8.19 -12.18
N GLN A 33 3.81 9.41 -12.51
CA GLN A 33 2.38 9.69 -12.73
C GLN A 33 1.85 8.91 -13.94
N GLN A 34 2.57 8.86 -15.05
CA GLN A 34 2.18 8.10 -16.24
C GLN A 34 2.15 6.58 -16.01
N LEU A 35 3.15 6.05 -15.30
CA LEU A 35 3.26 4.62 -15.04
C LEU A 35 2.16 4.12 -14.09
N THR A 36 1.82 4.92 -13.07
CA THR A 36 0.94 4.49 -11.98
C THR A 36 -0.46 5.08 -12.04
N ASN A 37 -0.69 6.09 -12.89
CA ASN A 37 -1.87 6.95 -12.89
C ASN A 37 -2.17 7.65 -11.55
N VAL A 38 -1.20 7.69 -10.63
CA VAL A 38 -1.32 8.44 -9.38
C VAL A 38 -0.93 9.89 -9.64
N THR A 39 -1.83 10.80 -9.30
CA THR A 39 -1.62 12.24 -9.46
C THR A 39 -1.03 12.86 -8.20
N GLN A 40 -0.35 14.00 -8.35
CA GLN A 40 0.12 14.79 -7.22
C GLN A 40 -1.04 15.20 -6.29
N LEU A 41 -2.19 15.56 -6.88
CA LEU A 41 -3.40 15.92 -6.13
C LEU A 41 -3.89 14.79 -5.22
N GLN A 42 -3.88 13.54 -5.70
CA GLN A 42 -4.26 12.38 -4.87
C GLN A 42 -3.31 12.18 -3.69
N LEU A 43 -2.00 12.35 -3.89
CA LEU A 43 -1.04 12.27 -2.79
C LEU A 43 -1.21 13.41 -1.79
N ASP A 44 -1.49 14.62 -2.26
CA ASP A 44 -1.63 15.77 -1.38
C ASP A 44 -2.94 15.76 -0.59
N GLN A 45 -4.01 15.20 -1.15
CA GLN A 45 -5.31 15.08 -0.47
C GLN A 45 -5.43 13.85 0.44
N TYR A 46 -4.91 12.71 0.01
CA TYR A 46 -5.16 11.41 0.66
C TYR A 46 -3.89 10.75 1.20
N GLY A 47 -2.72 11.31 0.92
CA GLY A 47 -1.44 10.75 1.35
C GLY A 47 -1.24 10.88 2.85
N VAL A 48 -0.88 9.76 3.48
CA VAL A 48 -0.47 9.71 4.88
C VAL A 48 1.03 9.49 5.01
N SER A 49 1.56 9.62 6.24
CA SER A 49 2.95 9.25 6.51
C SER A 49 3.18 7.75 6.33
N PHE A 50 4.41 7.33 6.03
CA PHE A 50 4.74 5.91 5.94
C PHE A 50 4.44 5.16 7.24
N LYS A 51 4.77 5.77 8.39
CA LYS A 51 4.49 5.21 9.72
C LYS A 51 3.01 4.90 9.89
N GLU A 52 2.16 5.87 9.58
CA GLU A 52 0.71 5.73 9.70
C GLU A 52 0.15 4.68 8.73
N ALA A 53 0.61 4.66 7.47
CA ALA A 53 0.21 3.63 6.51
C ALA A 53 0.59 2.22 6.98
N LEU A 54 1.78 2.07 7.57
CA LEU A 54 2.25 0.81 8.11
C LEU A 54 1.43 0.37 9.33
N GLU A 55 1.13 1.27 10.25
CA GLU A 55 0.25 0.98 11.41
C GLU A 55 -1.13 0.52 10.95
N ARG A 56 -1.72 1.20 9.95
CA ARG A 56 -3.00 0.80 9.33
C ARG A 56 -2.92 -0.56 8.67
N PHE A 57 -1.82 -0.87 7.98
CA PHE A 57 -1.61 -2.18 7.35
C PHE A 57 -1.44 -3.30 8.39
N VAL A 58 -0.64 -3.06 9.44
CA VAL A 58 -0.45 -4.04 10.52
C VAL A 58 -1.78 -4.34 11.19
N GLU A 59 -2.59 -3.32 11.47
CA GLU A 59 -3.94 -3.50 12.01
C GLU A 59 -4.84 -4.32 11.07
N PHE A 60 -4.86 -3.96 9.79
CA PHE A 60 -5.62 -4.68 8.76
C PHE A 60 -5.20 -6.15 8.63
N ALA A 61 -3.91 -6.44 8.79
CA ALA A 61 -3.34 -7.77 8.64
C ALA A 61 -3.44 -8.64 9.90
N LYS A 62 -3.85 -8.09 11.07
CA LYS A 62 -3.98 -8.85 12.33
C LYS A 62 -4.74 -10.19 12.23
N PRO A 63 -5.88 -10.30 11.53
CA PRO A 63 -6.60 -11.58 11.44
C PRO A 63 -5.98 -12.56 10.44
N ALA A 64 -4.97 -12.15 9.66
CA ALA A 64 -4.39 -12.98 8.64
C ALA A 64 -3.47 -14.06 9.26
N GLN A 65 -3.61 -15.30 8.79
CA GLN A 65 -2.71 -16.39 9.17
C GLN A 65 -1.37 -16.34 8.42
N ALA A 66 -1.39 -15.78 7.20
CA ALA A 66 -0.23 -15.61 6.34
C ALA A 66 -0.39 -14.37 5.48
N ILE A 67 0.75 -13.77 5.11
CA ILE A 67 0.81 -12.65 4.16
C ILE A 67 1.57 -13.13 2.93
N ILE A 68 0.93 -13.00 1.76
CA ILE A 68 1.49 -13.43 0.48
C ILE A 68 1.60 -12.21 -0.43
N CYS A 69 2.72 -12.05 -1.11
CA CYS A 69 2.93 -11.03 -2.13
C CYS A 69 3.66 -11.60 -3.34
N MET A 70 3.41 -11.02 -4.50
CA MET A 70 4.12 -11.36 -5.74
C MET A 70 5.46 -10.63 -5.77
N ASN A 71 6.51 -11.29 -6.24
CA ASN A 71 7.87 -10.76 -6.31
C ASN A 71 8.45 -10.37 -4.94
N ARG A 72 8.20 -11.19 -3.90
CA ARG A 72 8.94 -11.05 -2.64
C ARG A 72 10.41 -11.39 -2.90
N ASP A 73 11.26 -10.37 -2.96
CA ASP A 73 12.70 -10.57 -2.91
C ASP A 73 13.02 -11.26 -1.58
N SER A 74 13.62 -12.44 -1.63
CA SER A 74 13.95 -13.29 -0.49
C SER A 74 15.03 -12.72 0.45
N GLY A 75 15.30 -11.41 0.37
CA GLY A 75 16.42 -10.73 1.01
C GLY A 75 16.08 -9.70 2.08
N VAL A 76 14.82 -9.58 2.52
CA VAL A 76 14.48 -8.66 3.62
C VAL A 76 13.57 -9.32 4.66
N PHE A 77 14.13 -9.35 5.88
CA PHE A 77 13.70 -9.93 7.17
C PHE A 77 13.93 -11.42 7.36
#